data_AF-A0A1G7YNS3-F1
#
_entry.id   AF-A0A1G7YNS3-F1
#
_cell.length_a   1.000
_cell.length_b   1.000
_cell.length_c   1.000
_cell.angle_alpha   90.00
_cell.angle_beta   90.00
_cell.angle_gamma   90.00
#
_symmetry.space_group_name_H-M   'P 1'
#
loop_
_entity.id
_entity.type
_entity.pdbx_description
1 polymer ?
#
loop_
_entity_poly.entity_id
_entity_poly.type
_entity_poly.pdbx_seq_one_letter_code
_entity_poly.pdbx_strand_id
1 'polypeptide(L)'
;MKLLQVRKGQLVYFNNELHKVYSVKPLAKKSVLMFRLKDMEQVASKAEQVSYYKPKHLDSFLFLGARYTLRDDIPAEPGGYIFITKPDPDYMDHYSLNEFEKVESVEGKDVVTTRQNTVKFREFFVMVPGEEPGSNDITYFDKAKVAPEQLDEDALLEEKLREENAIKPSIGDVYLNLDNGATAMVVAIEQDIVTMGTGDKLTFHALYKSDSWNYLYSINSTDSDL
;
A
#
# COMPACT_ATOMS: atom_id res chain seq x y z
N MET A 1 26.93 -3.56 8.22
CA MET A 1 27.00 -3.56 9.71
C MET A 1 25.80 -4.34 10.23
N LYS A 2 26.01 -5.44 10.96
CA LYS A 2 24.90 -6.25 11.50
C LYS A 2 24.29 -5.51 12.71
N LEU A 3 22.97 -5.31 12.71
CA LEU A 3 22.25 -4.59 13.77
C LEU A 3 22.31 -5.41 15.08
N LEU A 4 22.95 -4.86 16.11
CA LEU A 4 22.78 -5.35 17.49
C LEU A 4 21.41 -4.96 18.07
N GLN A 5 20.71 -3.99 17.48
CA GLN A 5 19.39 -3.52 17.93
C GLN A 5 18.50 -3.12 16.75
N VAL A 6 17.70 -4.05 16.24
CA VAL A 6 16.58 -3.76 15.34
C VAL A 6 15.47 -3.06 16.14
N ARG A 7 14.84 -2.03 15.57
CA ARG A 7 13.77 -1.25 16.20
C ARG A 7 12.56 -1.12 15.28
N LYS A 8 11.37 -0.96 15.87
CA LYS A 8 10.14 -0.64 15.13
C LYS A 8 10.35 0.61 14.28
N GLY A 9 9.81 0.59 13.07
CA GLY A 9 9.90 1.65 12.07
C GLY A 9 11.14 1.56 11.18
N GLN A 10 12.17 0.78 11.50
CA GLN A 10 13.35 0.71 10.63
C GLN A 10 13.03 0.05 9.28
N LEU A 11 13.61 0.60 8.20
CA LEU A 11 13.72 -0.14 6.95
C LEU A 11 14.92 -1.08 7.00
N VAL A 12 14.73 -2.29 6.53
CA VAL A 12 15.76 -3.32 6.50
C VAL A 12 15.65 -4.15 5.23
N TYR A 13 16.79 -4.66 4.76
CA TYR A 13 16.81 -5.71 3.76
C TYR A 13 16.76 -7.09 4.42
N PHE A 14 15.92 -7.95 3.87
CA PHE A 14 15.82 -9.37 4.20
C PHE A 14 15.57 -10.14 2.90
N ASN A 15 16.30 -11.24 2.66
CA ASN A 15 16.20 -12.01 1.41
C ASN A 15 16.27 -11.15 0.13
N ASN A 16 17.20 -10.19 0.11
CA ASN A 16 17.40 -9.24 -0.98
C ASN A 16 16.29 -8.18 -1.17
N GLU A 17 15.21 -8.18 -0.40
CA GLU A 17 14.08 -7.26 -0.58
C GLU A 17 13.94 -6.26 0.56
N LEU A 18 13.37 -5.09 0.27
CA LEU A 18 13.16 -4.00 1.23
C LEU A 18 11.89 -4.23 2.07
N HIS A 19 12.06 -4.14 3.39
CA HIS A 19 11.00 -4.36 4.38
C HIS A 19 10.95 -3.25 5.43
N LYS A 20 9.79 -3.03 6.05
CA LYS A 20 9.63 -2.17 7.25
C LYS A 20 9.35 -3.04 8.47
N VAL A 21 10.11 -2.83 9.53
CA VAL A 21 9.89 -3.49 10.82
C VAL A 21 8.69 -2.87 11.52
N TYR A 22 7.62 -3.62 11.75
CA TYR A 22 6.45 -3.14 12.48
C TYR A 22 6.44 -3.58 13.95
N SER A 23 7.16 -4.65 14.30
CA SER A 23 7.24 -5.14 15.68
C SER A 23 8.54 -5.90 15.93
N VAL A 24 9.02 -5.82 17.17
CA VAL A 24 10.16 -6.60 17.66
C VAL A 24 9.71 -7.35 18.91
N LYS A 25 9.84 -8.67 18.92
CA LYS A 25 9.48 -9.58 20.02
C LYS A 25 10.77 -10.21 20.58
N PRO A 26 11.41 -9.62 21.60
CA PRO A 26 12.75 -10.03 22.05
C PRO A 26 12.87 -11.50 22.47
N LEU A 27 11.78 -12.07 23.02
CA LEU A 27 11.74 -13.44 23.54
C LEU A 27 11.36 -14.49 22.48
N ALA A 28 11.06 -14.09 21.25
CA ALA A 28 10.65 -14.99 20.19
C ALA A 28 11.84 -15.52 19.37
N LYS A 29 11.74 -16.76 18.87
CA LYS A 29 12.74 -17.36 17.96
C LYS A 29 12.97 -16.54 16.69
N LYS A 30 11.91 -15.92 16.18
CA LYS A 30 11.92 -14.91 15.10
C LYS A 30 11.50 -13.59 15.74
N SER A 31 12.49 -12.82 16.17
CA SER A 31 12.28 -11.65 17.01
C SER A 31 11.91 -10.39 16.22
N VAL A 32 12.02 -10.40 14.89
CA VAL A 32 11.73 -9.24 14.03
C VAL A 32 10.54 -9.56 13.14
N LEU A 33 9.48 -8.77 13.26
CA LEU A 33 8.30 -8.84 12.41
C LEU A 33 8.27 -7.62 11.50
N MET A 34 8.12 -7.88 10.21
CA MET A 34 8.22 -6.88 9.17
C MET A 34 7.23 -7.16 8.05
N PHE A 35 6.95 -6.16 7.24
CA PHE A 35 6.25 -6.35 5.98
C PHE A 35 7.13 -5.88 4.83
N ARG A 36 7.02 -6.57 3.70
CA ARG A 36 7.71 -6.19 2.46
C ARG A 36 7.04 -4.97 1.85
N LEU A 37 7.81 -3.97 1.44
CA LEU A 37 7.22 -2.69 0.98
C LEU A 37 6.44 -2.84 -0.32
N LYS A 38 6.86 -3.72 -1.22
CA LYS A 38 6.23 -3.83 -2.54
C LYS A 38 4.80 -4.36 -2.52
N ASP A 39 4.41 -5.16 -1.53
CA ASP A 39 3.09 -5.83 -1.50
C ASP A 39 2.50 -6.03 -0.09
N MET A 40 3.16 -5.52 0.95
CA MET A 40 2.76 -5.67 2.35
C MET A 40 2.80 -7.12 2.87
N GLU A 41 3.46 -8.05 2.17
CA GLU A 41 3.60 -9.43 2.66
C GLU A 41 4.30 -9.44 4.03
N GLN A 42 3.68 -10.08 5.02
CA GLN A 42 4.23 -10.16 6.36
C GLN A 42 5.27 -11.27 6.48
N VAL A 43 6.45 -10.90 6.97
CA VAL A 43 7.59 -11.81 7.13
C VAL A 43 8.16 -11.69 8.54
N ALA A 44 8.69 -12.80 9.04
CA ALA A 44 9.34 -12.86 10.34
C ALA A 44 10.77 -13.41 10.21
N SER A 45 11.72 -12.74 10.85
CA SER A 45 13.15 -13.08 10.81
C SER A 45 13.83 -12.90 12.18
N LYS A 46 15.13 -13.19 12.22
CA LYS A 46 16.01 -12.81 13.34
C LYS A 46 16.75 -11.52 13.03
N ALA A 47 17.11 -10.77 14.08
CA ALA A 47 17.88 -9.53 13.95
C ALA A 47 19.22 -9.68 13.19
N GLU A 48 19.87 -10.84 13.31
CA GLU A 48 21.15 -11.12 12.63
C GLU A 48 21.03 -11.34 11.12
N GLN A 49 19.81 -11.56 10.61
CA GLN A 49 19.52 -11.87 9.21
C GLN A 49 19.12 -10.64 8.40
N VAL A 50 18.97 -9.49 9.04
CA VAL A 50 18.50 -8.25 8.40
C VAL A 50 19.61 -7.21 8.33
N SER A 51 19.57 -6.38 7.29
CA SER A 51 20.53 -5.28 7.09
C SER A 51 19.82 -3.94 7.09
N TYR A 52 20.24 -3.03 7.97
CA TYR A 52 19.64 -1.69 8.08
C TYR A 52 19.73 -0.92 6.76
N TYR A 53 18.66 -0.19 6.44
CA TYR A 53 18.66 0.83 5.41
C TYR A 53 18.13 2.16 5.96
N LYS A 54 18.82 3.26 5.63
CA LYS A 54 18.38 4.61 5.97
C LYS A 54 17.88 5.30 4.69
N PRO A 55 16.57 5.59 4.59
CA PRO A 55 16.00 6.32 3.47
C PRO A 55 16.61 7.72 3.32
N LYS A 56 16.70 8.17 2.08
CA LYS A 56 17.20 9.50 1.69
C LYS A 56 16.45 10.03 0.46
N HIS A 57 16.64 11.32 0.20
CA HIS A 57 16.20 11.97 -1.02
C HIS A 57 16.67 11.17 -2.27
N LEU A 58 15.80 11.10 -3.28
CA LEU A 58 15.94 10.35 -4.53
C LEU A 58 15.99 8.82 -4.39
N ASP A 59 15.74 8.24 -3.23
CA ASP A 59 15.49 6.80 -3.18
C ASP A 59 14.17 6.46 -3.89
N SER A 60 14.19 5.43 -4.73
CA SER A 60 13.02 4.90 -5.42
C SER A 60 12.73 3.47 -4.99
N PHE A 61 11.47 3.11 -4.78
CA PHE A 61 11.08 1.75 -4.39
C PHE A 61 9.65 1.42 -4.82
N LEU A 62 9.37 0.13 -4.87
CA LEU A 62 7.99 -0.36 -4.97
C LEU A 62 7.27 -0.22 -3.62
N PHE A 63 6.10 0.39 -3.65
CA PHE A 63 5.17 0.50 -2.54
C PHE A 63 3.77 0.20 -3.04
N LEU A 64 3.15 -0.86 -2.50
CA LEU A 64 1.84 -1.35 -2.95
C LEU A 64 1.79 -1.58 -4.48
N GLY A 65 2.82 -2.20 -5.03
CA GLY A 65 2.96 -2.55 -6.44
C GLY A 65 3.39 -1.40 -7.34
N ALA A 66 3.13 -0.15 -6.94
CA ALA A 66 3.52 1.03 -7.69
C ALA A 66 4.92 1.53 -7.30
N ARG A 67 5.63 2.08 -8.28
CA ARG A 67 6.94 2.71 -8.06
C ARG A 67 6.74 4.12 -7.50
N TYR A 68 7.54 4.50 -6.51
CA TYR A 68 7.62 5.86 -6.00
C TYR A 68 9.06 6.31 -5.84
N THR A 69 9.29 7.63 -5.92
CA THR A 69 10.57 8.27 -5.59
C THR A 69 10.39 9.29 -4.48
N LEU A 70 11.30 9.28 -3.49
CA LEU A 70 11.30 10.22 -2.37
C LEU A 70 11.89 11.57 -2.77
N ARG A 71 11.18 12.66 -2.45
CA ARG A 71 11.60 14.04 -2.67
C ARG A 71 11.40 14.89 -1.42
N ASP A 72 12.32 15.81 -1.13
CA ASP A 72 12.21 16.81 -0.04
C ASP A 72 12.23 18.25 -0.57
N ASP A 73 12.27 18.41 -1.87
CA ASP A 73 12.42 19.67 -2.59
C ASP A 73 11.17 20.08 -3.37
N ILE A 74 10.09 19.30 -3.25
CA ILE A 74 8.79 19.55 -3.85
C ILE A 74 7.70 19.65 -2.78
N PRO A 75 6.63 20.40 -3.02
CA PRO A 75 5.47 20.41 -2.13
C PRO A 75 4.69 19.10 -2.22
N ALA A 76 4.03 18.73 -1.12
CA ALA A 76 3.04 17.67 -1.11
C ALA A 76 1.72 18.15 -1.73
N GLU A 77 0.92 17.21 -2.23
CA GLU A 77 -0.39 17.50 -2.83
C GLU A 77 -1.48 16.61 -2.23
N PRO A 78 -2.73 17.10 -2.09
CA PRO A 78 -3.86 16.28 -1.68
C PRO A 78 -4.02 15.02 -2.53
N GLY A 79 -4.29 13.89 -1.88
CA GLY A 79 -4.39 12.58 -2.52
C GLY A 79 -3.05 11.88 -2.76
N GLY A 80 -1.92 12.59 -2.66
CA GLY A 80 -0.58 12.01 -2.73
C GLY A 80 -0.16 11.27 -1.46
N TYR A 81 1.04 10.70 -1.47
CA TYR A 81 1.64 10.03 -0.31
C TYR A 81 2.85 10.79 0.22
N ILE A 82 3.02 10.71 1.55
CA ILE A 82 4.24 11.14 2.24
C ILE A 82 4.87 9.97 2.96
N PHE A 83 6.18 10.08 3.18
CA PHE A 83 6.99 9.12 3.90
C PHE A 83 7.73 9.80 5.06
N ILE A 84 7.28 9.53 6.29
CA ILE A 84 7.72 10.23 7.50
C ILE A 84 9.04 9.63 7.99
N THR A 85 10.14 10.39 7.94
CA THR A 85 11.48 9.89 8.32
C THR A 85 12.07 10.52 9.57
N LYS A 86 11.49 11.63 10.04
CA LYS A 86 11.91 12.32 11.28
C LYS A 86 10.69 12.67 12.12
N PRO A 87 9.98 11.67 12.66
CA PRO A 87 8.73 11.91 13.39
C PRO A 87 8.99 12.76 14.65
N ASP A 88 8.22 13.83 14.78
CA ASP A 88 8.12 14.78 15.89
C ASP A 88 6.63 15.10 16.14
N PRO A 89 5.80 14.06 16.42
CA PRO A 89 4.35 14.19 16.54
C PRO A 89 3.96 15.07 17.73
N ASP A 90 2.95 15.93 17.51
CA ASP A 90 2.32 16.64 18.61
C ASP A 90 1.42 15.69 19.41
N TYR A 91 0.87 16.15 20.54
CA TYR A 91 0.18 15.30 21.51
C TYR A 91 -0.99 14.48 20.93
N MET A 92 -1.67 14.98 19.90
CA MET A 92 -2.82 14.32 19.28
C MET A 92 -2.44 13.46 18.06
N ASP A 93 -1.20 13.54 17.59
CA ASP A 93 -0.76 12.85 16.38
C ASP A 93 -0.17 11.47 16.70
N HIS A 94 -0.49 10.49 15.85
CA HIS A 94 -0.16 9.09 16.04
C HIS A 94 0.58 8.51 14.82
N TYR A 95 1.72 9.12 14.47
CA TYR A 95 2.62 8.60 13.44
C TYR A 95 3.99 8.23 13.99
N SER A 96 4.75 7.47 13.21
CA SER A 96 6.02 6.90 13.65
C SER A 96 7.09 6.93 12.57
N LEU A 97 8.27 6.38 12.89
CA LEU A 97 9.40 6.37 11.97
C LEU A 97 9.11 5.52 10.73
N ASN A 98 9.42 6.07 9.56
CA ASN A 98 9.18 5.50 8.23
C ASN A 98 7.70 5.13 8.01
N GLU A 99 6.77 5.95 8.50
CA GLU A 99 5.34 5.79 8.26
C GLU A 99 4.96 6.31 6.87
N PHE A 100 4.06 5.56 6.22
CA PHE A 100 3.45 5.96 4.95
C PHE A 100 2.07 6.52 5.27
N GLU A 101 1.81 7.75 4.88
CA GLU A 101 0.53 8.41 5.12
C GLU A 101 0.03 9.01 3.80
N LYS A 102 -1.30 8.97 3.61
CA LYS A 102 -1.95 9.61 2.48
C LYS A 102 -2.33 11.03 2.88
N VAL A 103 -2.03 12.00 2.02
CA VAL A 103 -2.35 13.41 2.24
C VAL A 103 -3.84 13.62 1.97
N GLU A 104 -4.55 14.16 2.96
CA GLU A 104 -5.93 14.60 2.82
C GLU A 104 -5.97 16.07 2.39
N SER A 105 -5.22 16.94 3.06
CA SER A 105 -5.12 18.35 2.74
C SER A 105 -3.73 18.92 3.04
N VAL A 106 -3.44 20.10 2.48
CA VAL A 106 -2.17 20.80 2.66
C VAL A 106 -2.43 22.14 3.34
N GLU A 107 -1.75 22.38 4.46
CA GLU A 107 -1.84 23.61 5.25
C GLU A 107 -0.50 24.34 5.22
N GLY A 108 -0.37 25.27 4.26
CA GLY A 108 0.90 25.95 3.99
C GLY A 108 1.93 24.97 3.42
N LYS A 109 2.91 24.54 4.24
CA LYS A 109 3.90 23.51 3.87
C LYS A 109 3.68 22.18 4.59
N ASP A 110 2.87 22.20 5.64
CA ASP A 110 2.55 21.04 6.44
C ASP A 110 1.34 20.32 5.83
N VAL A 111 1.10 19.09 6.24
CA VAL A 111 0.05 18.26 5.67
C VAL A 111 -0.84 17.67 6.75
N VAL A 112 -2.14 17.59 6.45
CA VAL A 112 -3.09 16.80 7.21
C VAL A 112 -3.30 15.49 6.45
N THR A 113 -3.13 14.38 7.17
CA THR A 113 -3.24 13.03 6.59
C THR A 113 -4.66 12.50 6.74
N THR A 114 -5.01 11.47 5.96
CA THR A 114 -6.33 10.81 6.07
C THR A 114 -6.60 10.17 7.44
N ARG A 115 -5.57 10.02 8.27
CA ARG A 115 -5.67 9.57 9.67
C ARG A 115 -5.79 10.73 10.67
N GLN A 116 -6.04 11.95 10.17
CA GLN A 116 -6.15 13.17 10.97
C GLN A 116 -4.86 13.54 11.72
N ASN A 117 -3.69 13.11 11.23
CA ASN A 117 -2.41 13.59 11.75
C ASN A 117 -1.96 14.85 11.02
N THR A 118 -1.39 15.80 11.77
CA THR A 118 -0.65 16.95 11.23
C THR A 118 0.84 16.62 11.17
N VAL A 119 1.44 16.69 9.99
CA VAL A 119 2.85 16.35 9.79
C VAL A 119 3.60 17.54 9.23
N LYS A 120 4.67 17.97 9.91
CA LYS A 120 5.44 19.16 9.51
C LYS A 120 6.32 18.83 8.31
N PHE A 121 6.50 19.79 7.39
CA PHE A 121 7.25 19.58 6.13
C PHE A 121 8.67 19.03 6.30
N ARG A 122 9.31 19.28 7.45
CA ARG A 122 10.68 18.83 7.76
C ARG A 122 10.77 17.36 8.15
N GLU A 123 9.63 16.72 8.41
CA GLU A 123 9.52 15.37 8.98
C GLU A 123 9.42 14.28 7.93
N PHE A 124 9.02 14.63 6.70
CA PHE A 124 8.70 13.67 5.65
C PHE A 124 9.40 13.97 4.32
N PHE A 125 9.44 12.93 3.49
CA PHE A 125 9.64 13.05 2.05
C PHE A 125 8.29 12.93 1.34
N VAL A 126 8.08 13.67 0.26
CA VAL A 126 6.97 13.45 -0.68
C VAL A 126 7.28 12.20 -1.50
N MET A 127 6.29 11.33 -1.68
CA MET A 127 6.39 10.16 -2.55
C MET A 127 5.82 10.50 -3.92
N VAL A 128 6.70 10.76 -4.89
CA VAL A 128 6.32 11.02 -6.28
C VAL A 128 6.10 9.70 -7.00
N PRO A 129 4.95 9.47 -7.66
CA PRO A 129 4.75 8.28 -8.48
C PRO A 129 5.79 8.18 -9.60
N GLY A 130 6.32 6.98 -9.81
CA GLY A 130 7.31 6.68 -10.84
C GLY A 130 8.77 6.70 -10.36
N GLU A 131 9.66 6.41 -11.30
CA GLU A 131 11.12 6.45 -11.12
C GLU A 131 11.66 7.75 -11.72
N GLU A 132 12.12 8.67 -10.87
CA GLU A 132 12.67 9.94 -11.33
C GLU A 132 14.10 9.78 -11.89
N PRO A 133 14.52 10.64 -12.83
CA PRO A 133 15.90 10.66 -13.32
C PRO A 133 16.91 10.85 -12.19
N GLY A 134 17.94 10.00 -12.16
CA GLY A 134 18.96 10.05 -11.11
C GLY A 134 18.52 9.49 -9.75
N SER A 135 17.34 8.88 -9.69
CA SER A 135 16.90 8.15 -8.51
C SER A 135 17.76 6.92 -8.25
N ASN A 136 17.77 6.51 -6.98
CA ASN A 136 18.47 5.34 -6.48
C ASN A 136 17.42 4.28 -6.14
N ASP A 137 17.17 3.35 -7.06
CA ASP A 137 16.23 2.27 -6.76
C ASP A 137 16.78 1.31 -5.69
N ILE A 138 16.05 1.23 -4.58
CA ILE A 138 16.38 0.52 -3.33
C ILE A 138 15.41 -0.64 -3.07
N THR A 139 14.59 -1.03 -4.06
CA THR A 139 13.66 -2.16 -3.94
C THR A 139 14.42 -3.44 -3.54
N TYR A 140 15.62 -3.60 -4.11
CA TYR A 140 16.50 -4.73 -3.89
C TYR A 140 17.86 -4.31 -3.34
N PHE A 141 18.39 -5.09 -2.40
CA PHE A 141 19.73 -4.86 -1.84
C PHE A 141 20.82 -5.03 -2.90
N ASP A 142 20.69 -6.07 -3.72
CA ASP A 142 21.60 -6.43 -4.80
C ASP A 142 20.79 -6.75 -6.05
N LYS A 143 20.74 -5.80 -6.99
CA LYS A 143 19.96 -5.90 -8.23
C LYS A 143 20.44 -7.02 -9.14
N ALA A 144 21.73 -7.39 -9.07
CA ALA A 144 22.27 -8.46 -9.90
C ALA A 144 21.76 -9.86 -9.50
N LYS A 145 21.12 -9.98 -8.33
CA LYS A 145 20.54 -11.24 -7.83
C LYS A 145 19.05 -11.37 -8.08
N VAL A 146 18.43 -10.40 -8.74
CA VAL A 146 16.99 -10.43 -9.06
C VAL A 146 16.82 -11.24 -10.34
N ALA A 147 15.98 -12.27 -10.29
CA ALA A 147 15.68 -13.09 -11.45
C ALA A 147 14.82 -12.30 -12.45
N PRO A 148 14.95 -12.51 -13.77
CA PRO A 148 14.11 -11.85 -14.78
C PRO A 148 12.61 -12.05 -14.52
N GLU A 149 12.21 -13.25 -14.11
CA GLU A 149 10.81 -13.58 -13.81
C GLU A 149 10.26 -12.72 -12.67
N GLN A 150 11.09 -12.40 -11.69
CA GLN A 150 10.71 -11.53 -10.57
C GLN A 150 10.52 -10.07 -11.01
N LEU A 151 11.28 -9.61 -12.00
CA LEU A 151 11.09 -8.27 -12.59
C LEU A 151 9.77 -8.20 -13.36
N ASP A 152 9.42 -9.26 -14.10
CA ASP A 152 8.15 -9.36 -14.81
C ASP A 152 6.97 -9.40 -13.83
N GLU A 153 7.10 -10.13 -12.73
CA GLU A 153 6.09 -10.16 -11.66
C GLU A 153 5.91 -8.78 -11.00
N ASP A 154 7.01 -8.10 -10.69
CA ASP A 154 7.00 -6.75 -10.11
C ASP A 154 6.30 -5.74 -11.06
N ALA A 155 6.48 -5.87 -12.37
CA ALA A 155 5.85 -4.99 -13.36
C ALA A 155 4.32 -5.13 -13.39
N LEU A 156 3.80 -6.31 -13.04
CA LEU A 156 2.36 -6.60 -12.98
C LEU A 156 1.80 -6.44 -11.56
N LEU A 157 2.64 -6.12 -10.58
CA LEU A 157 2.27 -6.18 -9.17
C LEU A 157 1.20 -5.14 -8.79
N GLU A 158 1.29 -3.93 -9.33
CA GLU A 158 0.27 -2.89 -9.12
C GLU A 158 -1.11 -3.35 -9.62
N GLU A 159 -1.16 -3.96 -10.81
CA GLU A 159 -2.41 -4.48 -11.36
C GLU A 159 -2.96 -5.63 -10.51
N LYS A 160 -2.12 -6.60 -10.13
CA LYS A 160 -2.52 -7.70 -9.25
C LYS A 160 -3.04 -7.21 -7.90
N LEU A 161 -2.34 -6.28 -7.26
CA LEU A 161 -2.76 -5.73 -5.97
C LEU A 161 -4.02 -4.88 -6.11
N ARG A 162 -4.19 -4.14 -7.20
CA ARG A 162 -5.43 -3.42 -7.49
C ARG A 162 -6.60 -4.38 -7.70
N GLU A 163 -6.36 -5.52 -8.34
CA GLU A 163 -7.36 -6.59 -8.50
C GLU A 163 -7.71 -7.26 -7.18
N GLU A 164 -6.71 -7.57 -6.34
CA GLU A 164 -6.92 -8.17 -5.02
C GLU A 164 -7.64 -7.23 -4.04
N ASN A 165 -7.36 -5.92 -4.13
CA ASN A 165 -7.97 -4.88 -3.30
C ASN A 165 -9.23 -4.26 -3.93
N ALA A 166 -9.60 -4.62 -5.17
CA ALA A 166 -10.90 -4.29 -5.71
C ALA A 166 -11.95 -4.88 -4.76
N ILE A 167 -12.89 -4.06 -4.30
CA ILE A 167 -13.91 -4.45 -3.33
C ILE A 167 -14.57 -5.72 -3.87
N LYS A 168 -14.27 -6.86 -3.23
CA LYS A 168 -14.87 -8.12 -3.62
C LYS A 168 -16.38 -7.96 -3.41
N PRO A 169 -17.19 -8.10 -4.47
CA PRO A 169 -18.63 -8.01 -4.34
C PRO A 169 -19.09 -9.04 -3.31
N SER A 170 -20.06 -8.66 -2.50
CA SER A 170 -20.72 -9.55 -1.56
C SER A 170 -22.04 -10.06 -2.15
N ILE A 171 -22.46 -11.26 -1.74
CA ILE A 171 -23.82 -11.74 -2.03
C ILE A 171 -24.79 -10.72 -1.42
N GLY A 172 -25.71 -10.20 -2.24
CA GLY A 172 -26.63 -9.14 -1.84
C GLY A 172 -26.25 -7.73 -2.32
N ASP A 173 -25.07 -7.54 -2.89
CA ASP A 173 -24.71 -6.27 -3.53
C ASP A 173 -25.51 -6.09 -4.83
N VAL A 174 -26.02 -4.88 -5.05
CA VAL A 174 -26.86 -4.51 -6.19
C VAL A 174 -26.08 -3.57 -7.10
N TYR A 175 -26.05 -3.91 -8.39
CA TYR A 175 -25.36 -3.15 -9.43
C TYR A 175 -26.34 -2.72 -10.53
N LEU A 176 -26.12 -1.55 -11.11
CA LEU A 176 -26.79 -1.05 -12.32
C LEU A 176 -25.93 -1.34 -13.54
N ASN A 177 -26.49 -2.04 -14.51
CA ASN A 177 -25.91 -2.18 -15.83
C ASN A 177 -26.23 -0.93 -16.66
N LEU A 178 -25.21 -0.19 -17.10
CA LEU A 178 -25.35 1.04 -17.88
C LEU A 178 -25.62 0.80 -19.36
N ASP A 179 -25.29 -0.39 -19.90
CA ASP A 179 -25.52 -0.71 -21.32
C ASP A 179 -27.01 -0.99 -21.61
N ASN A 180 -27.71 -1.60 -20.65
CA ASN A 180 -29.11 -2.02 -20.82
C ASN A 180 -30.06 -1.50 -19.73
N GLY A 181 -29.56 -0.74 -18.75
CA GLY A 181 -30.33 -0.18 -17.65
C GLY A 181 -30.82 -1.19 -16.61
N ALA A 182 -30.35 -2.45 -16.67
CA ALA A 182 -30.80 -3.50 -15.76
C ALA A 182 -30.14 -3.37 -14.38
N THR A 183 -30.95 -3.37 -13.33
CA THR A 183 -30.44 -3.48 -11.96
C THR A 183 -30.41 -4.95 -11.56
N ALA A 184 -29.25 -5.46 -11.18
CA ALA A 184 -29.06 -6.86 -10.83
C ALA A 184 -28.27 -7.02 -9.53
N MET A 185 -28.70 -7.97 -8.70
CA MET A 185 -28.04 -8.30 -7.44
C MET A 185 -27.07 -9.45 -7.61
N VAL A 186 -25.97 -9.47 -6.85
CA VAL A 186 -25.09 -10.63 -6.74
C VAL A 186 -25.80 -11.72 -5.95
N VAL A 187 -26.10 -12.85 -6.60
CA VAL A 187 -26.86 -13.96 -5.99
C VAL A 187 -25.98 -15.16 -5.63
N ALA A 188 -24.82 -15.30 -6.27
CA ALA A 188 -23.85 -16.33 -5.93
C ALA A 188 -22.44 -15.87 -6.27
N ILE A 189 -21.48 -16.38 -5.50
CA ILE A 189 -20.06 -16.20 -5.74
C ILE A 189 -19.41 -17.58 -5.67
N GLU A 190 -18.76 -17.99 -6.76
CA GLU A 190 -17.99 -19.23 -6.84
C GLU A 190 -16.56 -18.88 -7.24
N GLN A 191 -15.62 -19.05 -6.31
CA GLN A 191 -14.23 -18.64 -6.46
C GLN A 191 -14.12 -17.13 -6.81
N ASP A 192 -13.83 -16.81 -8.07
CA ASP A 192 -13.66 -15.44 -8.61
C ASP A 192 -14.82 -15.03 -9.53
N ILE A 193 -15.84 -15.88 -9.67
CA ILE A 193 -16.99 -15.66 -10.56
C ILE A 193 -18.20 -15.22 -9.73
N VAL A 194 -18.73 -14.06 -10.09
CA VAL A 194 -19.99 -13.47 -9.64
C VAL A 194 -21.08 -13.94 -10.55
N THR A 195 -22.17 -14.45 -9.97
CA THR A 195 -23.43 -14.66 -10.68
C THR A 195 -24.41 -13.56 -10.28
N MET A 196 -24.88 -12.81 -11.27
CA MET A 196 -25.91 -11.77 -11.12
C MET A 196 -27.30 -12.40 -11.13
N GLY A 197 -28.28 -11.72 -10.54
CA GLY A 197 -29.68 -12.16 -10.52
C GLY A 197 -30.31 -12.25 -11.91
N THR A 198 -29.72 -11.60 -12.91
CA THR A 198 -30.06 -11.73 -14.33
C THR A 198 -29.58 -13.05 -14.95
N GLY A 199 -28.72 -13.80 -14.26
CA GLY A 199 -28.07 -15.02 -14.74
C GLY A 199 -26.68 -14.77 -15.35
N ASP A 200 -26.26 -13.51 -15.50
CA ASP A 200 -24.94 -13.15 -16.02
C ASP A 200 -23.83 -13.64 -15.09
N LYS A 201 -22.74 -14.17 -15.67
CA LYS A 201 -21.56 -14.63 -14.94
C LYS A 201 -20.35 -13.79 -15.33
N LEU A 202 -19.75 -13.13 -14.36
CA LEU A 202 -18.65 -12.19 -14.54
C LEU A 202 -17.55 -12.47 -13.52
N THR A 203 -16.29 -12.22 -13.84
CA THR A 203 -15.24 -12.22 -12.81
C THR A 203 -15.33 -10.97 -11.94
N PHE A 204 -14.73 -10.96 -10.75
CA PHE A 204 -14.62 -9.72 -9.94
C PHE A 204 -13.99 -8.59 -10.76
N HIS A 205 -12.95 -8.92 -11.54
CA HIS A 205 -12.29 -7.99 -12.44
C HIS A 205 -13.23 -7.39 -13.49
N ALA A 206 -14.03 -8.22 -14.16
CA ALA A 206 -14.97 -7.77 -15.17
C ALA A 206 -16.06 -6.90 -14.55
N LEU A 207 -16.55 -7.24 -13.36
CA LEU A 207 -17.55 -6.42 -12.67
C LEU A 207 -16.98 -5.06 -12.21
N TYR A 208 -15.72 -5.03 -11.75
CA TYR A 208 -15.07 -3.82 -11.25
C TYR A 208 -14.56 -2.87 -12.35
N LYS A 209 -13.95 -3.41 -13.42
CA LYS A 209 -13.43 -2.61 -14.54
C LYS A 209 -14.48 -2.31 -15.61
N SER A 210 -15.69 -2.84 -15.48
CA SER A 210 -16.73 -2.62 -16.48
C SER A 210 -17.28 -1.21 -16.37
N ASP A 211 -17.04 -0.40 -17.41
CA ASP A 211 -17.79 0.85 -17.65
C ASP A 211 -19.31 0.62 -17.69
N SER A 212 -19.73 -0.62 -17.91
CA SER A 212 -21.12 -1.04 -17.97
C SER A 212 -21.74 -1.39 -16.61
N TRP A 213 -21.03 -1.48 -15.48
CA TRP A 213 -21.63 -1.94 -14.21
C TRP A 213 -21.25 -1.02 -13.04
N ASN A 214 -22.23 -0.35 -12.46
CA ASN A 214 -22.07 0.54 -11.32
C ASN A 214 -22.68 -0.04 -10.05
N TYR A 215 -21.92 -0.08 -8.96
CA TYR A 215 -22.45 -0.44 -7.64
C TYR A 215 -23.50 0.57 -7.17
N LEU A 216 -24.60 0.09 -6.61
CA LEU A 216 -25.66 0.92 -6.01
C LEU A 216 -25.67 0.82 -4.48
N TYR A 217 -25.97 -0.35 -3.93
CA TYR A 217 -26.10 -0.59 -2.49
C TYR A 217 -26.03 -2.09 -2.17
N SER A 218 -25.99 -2.46 -0.89
CA SER A 218 -26.05 -3.86 -0.44
C SER A 218 -27.33 -4.10 0.35
N ILE A 219 -28.00 -5.24 0.16
CA ILE A 219 -29.16 -5.59 1.01
C ILE A 219 -28.75 -6.00 2.44
N ASN A 220 -27.45 -6.26 2.66
CA ASN A 220 -26.90 -6.63 3.97
C ASN A 220 -26.40 -5.41 4.76
N SER A 221 -26.33 -4.23 4.16
CA SER A 221 -26.12 -3.00 4.92
C SER A 221 -27.43 -2.63 5.60
N THR A 222 -27.60 -3.08 6.84
CA THR A 222 -28.57 -2.47 7.74
C THR A 222 -28.22 -1.00 7.90
N ASP A 223 -29.07 -0.11 7.40
CA ASP A 223 -29.09 1.30 7.76
C ASP A 223 -29.16 1.39 9.29
N SER A 224 -28.04 1.78 9.91
CA SER A 224 -27.97 2.22 11.29
C SER A 224 -27.63 3.70 11.34
N ASP A 225 -28.33 4.52 10.55
CA ASP A 225 -28.35 5.97 10.69
C ASP A 225 -29.73 6.52 10.23
N LEU A 226 -30.69 6.47 11.16
CA LEU A 226 -31.84 7.38 11.27
C LEU A 226 -31.96 7.83 12.73
#